data_AF-A0A6V8KBV7-F1
#
_entry.id   AF-A0A6V8KBV7-F1
#
_cell.length_a   1.000
_cell.length_b   1.000
_cell.length_c   1.000
_cell.angle_alpha   90.00
_cell.angle_beta   90.00
_cell.angle_gamma   90.00
#
_symmetry.space_group_name_H-M   'P 1'
#
loop_
_entity.id
_entity.type
_entity.pdbx_description
1 polymer ?
#
loop_
_entity_poly.entity_id
_entity_poly.type
_entity_poly.pdbx_seq_one_letter_code
_entity_poly.pdbx_strand_id
1 'polypeptide(L)'
;MEWVRTWLVISRRDDATSKVEQPAHTAAEVRQLLTAARADPAVWHTRVESRRELAGDKPTHCVCGEAYRTAGSWPTPHDWLDCGCGGHFWWRCRECGLERVEPPAAYDCRPHWPGQRMS
;
A
#
# COMPACT_ATOMS: atom_id res chain seq x y z
N MET A 1 5.28 -7.84 12.05
CA MET A 1 4.97 -7.30 10.71
C MET A 1 3.93 -8.20 10.08
N GLU A 2 2.76 -7.66 9.76
CA GLU A 2 1.71 -8.37 9.04
C GLU A 2 1.14 -7.47 7.94
N TRP A 3 0.78 -8.06 6.81
CA TRP A 3 0.09 -7.36 5.74
C TRP A 3 -1.41 -7.41 5.97
N VAL A 4 -1.95 -6.31 6.49
CA VAL A 4 -3.37 -6.20 6.78
C VAL A 4 -4.09 -5.61 5.57
N ARG A 5 -5.28 -6.14 5.28
CA ARG A 5 -6.16 -5.54 4.28
C ARG A 5 -6.86 -4.35 4.94
N THR A 6 -6.69 -3.18 4.38
CA THR A 6 -7.40 -1.95 4.75
C THR A 6 -8.30 -1.55 3.58
N TRP A 7 -9.56 -1.27 3.85
CA TRP A 7 -10.45 -0.63 2.89
C TRP A 7 -10.46 0.87 3.13
N LEU A 8 -10.24 1.67 2.10
CA LEU A 8 -10.40 3.12 2.16
C LEU A 8 -11.75 3.49 1.57
N VAL A 9 -12.60 4.10 2.40
CA VAL A 9 -13.81 4.78 1.93
C VAL A 9 -13.42 6.21 1.61
N ILE A 10 -13.51 6.57 0.33
CA ILE A 10 -13.06 7.86 -0.19
C ILE A 10 -14.29 8.63 -0.63
N SER A 11 -14.56 9.74 0.04
CA SER A 11 -15.67 10.64 -0.26
C SER A 11 -15.17 11.96 -0.80
N ARG A 12 -15.83 12.47 -1.84
CA ARG A 12 -15.62 13.82 -2.38
C ARG A 12 -16.80 14.70 -2.00
N ARG A 13 -16.49 15.92 -1.59
CA ARG A 13 -17.46 16.90 -1.10
C ARG A 13 -17.58 18.09 -2.07
N ASP A 14 -18.67 18.83 -1.97
CA ASP A 14 -19.06 19.91 -2.92
C ASP A 14 -18.04 21.04 -3.03
N ASP A 15 -17.24 21.26 -1.98
CA ASP A 15 -15.98 21.97 -2.09
C ASP A 15 -14.99 21.05 -2.83
N ALA A 16 -14.99 21.11 -4.17
CA ALA A 16 -14.33 20.18 -5.12
C ALA A 16 -12.88 19.73 -4.81
N THR A 17 -12.21 20.34 -3.84
CA THR A 17 -10.89 20.02 -3.29
C THR A 17 -10.90 19.07 -2.08
N SER A 18 -12.01 18.94 -1.36
CA SER A 18 -12.07 18.15 -0.12
C SER A 18 -12.31 16.68 -0.43
N LYS A 19 -11.23 15.92 -0.30
CA LYS A 19 -11.21 14.47 -0.32
C LYS A 19 -11.08 13.99 1.13
N VAL A 20 -12.05 13.21 1.58
CA VAL A 20 -11.99 12.54 2.89
C VAL A 20 -11.70 11.07 2.64
N GLU A 21 -10.59 10.57 3.19
CA GLU A 21 -10.23 9.16 3.18
C GLU A 21 -10.39 8.59 4.58
N GLN A 22 -11.21 7.54 4.72
CA GLN A 22 -11.44 6.88 6.00
C GLN A 22 -11.07 5.40 5.89
N PRO A 23 -10.08 4.92 6.66
CA PRO A 23 -9.75 3.51 6.70
C PRO A 23 -10.81 2.70 7.46
N ALA A 24 -10.99 1.47 6.99
CA ALA A 24 -11.82 0.44 7.60
C ALA A 24 -11.10 -0.90 7.51
N HIS A 25 -11.19 -1.70 8.56
CA HIS A 25 -10.54 -3.00 8.69
C HIS A 25 -11.57 -4.14 8.76
N THR A 26 -12.86 -3.82 8.76
CA THR A 26 -13.94 -4.79 8.71
C THR A 26 -15.03 -4.40 7.70
N ALA A 27 -15.77 -5.39 7.22
CA ALA A 27 -16.93 -5.13 6.34
C ALA A 27 -18.05 -4.36 7.05
N ALA A 28 -18.14 -4.43 8.39
CA ALA A 28 -19.12 -3.65 9.15
C ALA A 28 -18.78 -2.16 9.14
N GLU A 29 -17.50 -1.82 9.36
CA GLU A 29 -17.01 -0.44 9.28
C GLU A 29 -17.19 0.16 7.89
N VAL A 30 -16.87 -0.59 6.83
CA VAL A 30 -17.11 -0.13 5.44
C VAL A 30 -18.58 0.24 5.23
N ARG A 31 -19.51 -0.60 5.69
CA ARG A 31 -20.95 -0.32 5.57
C ARG A 31 -21.35 0.92 6.36
N GLN A 32 -20.84 1.08 7.58
CA GLN A 32 -21.13 2.27 8.41
C GLN A 32 -20.62 3.55 7.74
N LEU A 33 -19.39 3.56 7.23
CA LEU A 33 -18.80 4.69 6.51
C LEU A 33 -19.57 5.04 5.24
N LEU A 34 -19.99 4.03 4.46
CA LEU A 34 -20.83 4.25 3.29
C LEU A 34 -22.20 4.81 3.65
N THR A 35 -22.83 4.32 4.72
CA THR A 35 -24.11 4.84 5.20
C THR A 35 -23.97 6.30 5.63
N ALA A 36 -22.91 6.64 6.38
CA ALA A 36 -22.65 8.01 6.80
C ALA A 36 -22.39 8.94 5.60
N ALA A 37 -21.56 8.52 4.65
CA ALA A 37 -21.26 9.29 3.44
C ALA A 37 -22.52 9.56 2.59
N ARG A 38 -23.42 8.57 2.47
CA ARG A 38 -24.68 8.74 1.74
C ARG A 38 -25.71 9.62 2.44
N ALA A 39 -25.65 9.69 3.77
CA ALA A 39 -26.54 10.54 4.56
C ALA A 39 -26.09 12.01 4.57
N ASP A 40 -24.85 12.30 4.16
CA ASP A 40 -24.26 13.63 4.13
C ASP A 40 -24.57 14.34 2.80
N PRO A 41 -25.41 15.39 2.78
CA PRO A 41 -25.79 16.08 1.55
C PRO A 41 -24.62 16.76 0.84
N ALA A 42 -23.51 17.03 1.54
CA ALA A 42 -22.33 17.65 0.95
C ALA A 42 -21.45 16.64 0.20
N VAL A 43 -21.72 15.33 0.32
CA VAL A 43 -20.96 14.27 -0.35
C VAL A 43 -21.65 13.92 -1.67
N TRP A 44 -21.03 14.26 -2.79
CA TRP A 44 -21.57 13.96 -4.13
C TRP A 44 -20.99 12.69 -4.75
N HIS A 45 -19.89 12.16 -4.22
CA HIS A 45 -19.29 10.93 -4.72
C HIS A 45 -18.55 10.15 -3.64
N THR A 46 -18.69 8.82 -3.66
CA THR A 46 -18.00 7.91 -2.75
C THR A 46 -17.50 6.69 -3.52
N ARG A 47 -16.25 6.27 -3.27
CA ARG A 47 -15.68 5.00 -3.74
C ARG A 47 -15.02 4.23 -2.61
N VAL A 48 -14.89 2.93 -2.78
CA VAL A 48 -14.14 2.06 -1.87
C VAL A 48 -12.94 1.49 -2.61
N GLU A 49 -11.77 1.62 -2.02
CA GLU A 49 -10.53 0.98 -2.49
C GLU A 49 -10.08 -0.06 -1.46
N SER A 50 -9.57 -1.20 -1.91
CA SER A 50 -8.82 -2.11 -1.03
C SER A 50 -7.33 -1.84 -1.18
N ARG A 51 -6.64 -1.62 -0.06
CA ARG A 51 -5.18 -1.54 0.04
C ARG A 51 -4.64 -2.62 0.97
N ARG A 52 -3.38 -2.98 0.77
CA ARG A 52 -2.63 -3.79 1.73
C ARG A 52 -1.61 -2.90 2.39
N GLU A 53 -1.73 -2.76 3.70
CA GLU A 53 -0.84 -1.94 4.50
C GLU A 53 0.00 -2.81 5.41
N LEU A 54 1.21 -2.35 5.69
CA LEU A 54 2.10 -3.02 6.61
C LEU A 54 1.76 -2.63 8.04
N ALA A 55 1.21 -3.57 8.80
CA ALA A 55 1.05 -3.43 10.24
C ALA A 55 2.34 -3.81 10.97
N GLY A 56 2.85 -2.89 11.80
CA GLY A 56 4.09 -3.04 12.56
C GLY A 56 5.33 -2.53 11.83
N ASP A 57 6.48 -2.63 12.50
CA ASP A 57 7.72 -2.05 11.98
C ASP A 57 8.24 -2.79 10.74
N LYS A 58 8.74 -2.00 9.78
CA LYS A 58 9.47 -2.52 8.63
C LYS A 58 10.69 -3.28 9.13
N PRO A 59 11.00 -4.47 8.57
CA PRO A 59 12.22 -5.19 8.93
C PRO A 59 13.41 -4.32 8.58
N THR A 60 14.35 -4.24 9.52
CA THR A 60 15.54 -3.39 9.40
C THR A 60 16.78 -4.18 8.96
N HIS A 61 16.74 -5.51 8.92
CA HIS A 61 17.89 -6.37 8.62
C HIS A 61 17.55 -7.53 7.67
N CYS A 62 18.52 -7.93 6.83
CA CYS A 62 18.47 -9.14 6.00
C CYS A 62 18.64 -10.42 6.82
N VAL A 63 18.42 -11.56 6.18
CA VAL A 63 18.74 -12.90 6.73
C VAL A 63 20.23 -13.08 7.08
N CYS A 64 21.09 -12.27 6.46
CA CYS A 64 22.51 -12.20 6.76
C CYS A 64 22.87 -11.35 8.00
N GLY A 65 21.89 -10.72 8.64
CA GLY A 65 22.11 -9.82 9.79
C GLY A 65 22.55 -8.41 9.43
N GLU A 66 22.80 -8.11 8.15
CA GLU A 66 23.11 -6.77 7.67
C GLU A 66 21.85 -5.88 7.61
N ALA A 67 21.98 -4.63 8.04
CA ALA A 67 20.89 -3.68 7.99
C ALA A 67 20.47 -3.38 6.54
N TYR A 68 19.17 -3.42 6.25
CA TYR A 68 18.63 -2.85 5.03
C TYR A 68 18.89 -1.34 5.05
N ARG A 69 19.68 -0.82 4.09
CA ARG A 69 19.90 0.62 3.98
C ARG A 69 18.61 1.29 3.50
N THR A 70 18.10 2.24 4.28
CA THR A 70 16.95 3.07 3.89
C THR A 70 17.29 3.88 2.63
N ALA A 71 16.27 4.24 1.85
CA ALA A 71 16.33 4.80 0.50
C ALA A 71 17.12 6.12 0.31
N GLY A 72 17.82 6.62 1.34
CA GLY A 72 18.47 7.93 1.32
C GLY A 72 19.80 8.02 0.56
N SER A 73 20.40 6.91 0.08
CA SER A 73 21.78 6.96 -0.44
C SER A 73 22.06 6.16 -1.74
N TRP A 74 21.05 5.61 -2.42
CA TRP A 74 21.25 4.84 -3.66
C TRP A 74 20.20 5.16 -4.75
N PRO A 75 20.57 5.05 -6.04
CA PRO A 75 19.70 5.36 -7.18
C PRO A 75 18.65 4.28 -7.50
N THR A 76 18.57 3.21 -6.68
CA THR A 76 17.59 2.13 -6.86
C THR A 76 16.50 2.27 -5.79
N PRO A 77 15.23 2.44 -6.17
CA PRO A 77 14.17 2.66 -5.19
C PRO A 77 13.91 1.38 -4.37
N HIS A 78 14.22 1.46 -3.07
CA HIS A 78 13.62 0.59 -2.03
C HIS A 78 12.21 1.09 -1.70
N ASP A 79 11.43 1.37 -2.73
CA ASP A 79 10.14 2.04 -2.60
C ASP A 79 9.01 1.04 -2.84
N TRP A 80 7.80 1.49 -2.51
CA TRP A 80 6.58 0.79 -2.83
C TRP A 80 6.53 0.47 -4.33
N LEU A 81 6.40 -0.81 -4.65
CA LEU A 81 6.04 -1.23 -6.00
C LEU A 81 4.54 -1.06 -6.16
N ASP A 82 4.13 -0.26 -7.14
CA ASP A 82 2.74 -0.17 -7.56
C ASP A 82 2.31 -1.52 -8.15
N CYS A 83 1.65 -2.30 -7.31
CA CYS A 83 0.92 -3.50 -7.68
C CYS A 83 -0.57 -3.16 -7.74
N GLY A 84 -1.32 -3.73 -8.68
CA GLY A 84 -2.79 -3.61 -8.70
C GLY A 84 -3.50 -4.10 -7.43
N CYS A 85 -2.79 -4.84 -6.59
CA CYS A 85 -3.20 -5.31 -5.26
C CYS A 85 -2.97 -4.29 -4.12
N GLY A 86 -2.37 -3.13 -4.42
CA GLY A 86 -2.26 -2.01 -3.48
C GLY A 86 -1.20 -2.16 -2.39
N GLY A 87 -0.06 -2.80 -2.66
CA GLY A 87 1.13 -2.67 -1.82
C GLY A 87 2.09 -3.86 -1.82
N HIS A 88 3.32 -3.63 -2.30
CA HIS A 88 4.49 -4.50 -2.13
C HIS A 88 5.74 -3.66 -1.86
N PHE A 89 6.62 -4.09 -0.95
CA PHE A 89 7.98 -3.59 -0.79
C PHE A 89 8.95 -4.49 -1.49
N TRP A 90 9.99 -3.91 -2.08
CA TRP A 90 11.14 -4.65 -2.56
C TRP A 90 12.42 -4.21 -1.85
N TRP A 91 13.24 -5.20 -1.47
CA TRP A 91 14.51 -5.00 -0.78
C TRP A 91 15.59 -5.82 -1.46
N ARG A 92 16.79 -5.25 -1.61
CA ARG A 92 17.97 -6.00 -2.06
C ARG A 92 19.15 -5.79 -1.10
N CYS A 93 19.66 -6.88 -0.53
CA CYS A 93 20.92 -6.85 0.21
C CYS A 93 22.10 -6.74 -0.76
N ARG A 94 23.07 -5.87 -0.44
CA ARG A 94 24.30 -5.73 -1.25
C ARG A 94 25.33 -6.82 -0.98
N GLU A 95 25.43 -7.28 0.25
CA GLU A 95 26.45 -8.25 0.65
C GLU A 95 26.10 -9.66 0.17
N CYS A 96 24.86 -10.12 0.41
CA CYS A 96 24.45 -11.45 -0.02
C CYS A 96 23.64 -11.46 -1.32
N GLY A 97 23.32 -10.30 -1.89
CA GLY A 97 22.52 -10.20 -3.11
C GLY A 97 21.05 -10.58 -2.94
N LEU A 98 20.58 -10.94 -1.73
CA LEU A 98 19.21 -11.38 -1.50
C LEU A 98 18.20 -10.30 -1.88
N GLU A 99 17.29 -10.65 -2.77
CA GLU A 99 16.12 -9.86 -3.14
C GLU A 99 14.89 -10.39 -2.39
N ARG A 100 14.08 -9.48 -1.83
CA ARG A 100 12.88 -9.84 -1.07
C ARG A 100 11.73 -8.91 -1.46
N VAL A 101 10.60 -9.52 -1.82
CA VAL A 101 9.32 -8.82 -2.02
C VAL A 101 8.41 -9.13 -0.83
N GLU A 102 7.81 -8.10 -0.23
CA GLU A 102 6.88 -8.25 0.90
C GLU A 102 5.59 -7.48 0.63
N PRO A 103 4.38 -8.08 0.77
CA PRO A 103 4.16 -9.50 1.06
C PRO A 103 4.73 -10.39 -0.06
N PRO A 104 4.82 -11.72 0.10
CA PRO A 104 5.05 -12.59 -1.05
C PRO A 104 3.98 -12.29 -2.11
N ALA A 105 4.41 -11.90 -3.30
CA ALA A 105 3.50 -11.67 -4.42
C ALA A 105 2.72 -12.97 -4.68
N ALA A 106 1.40 -12.93 -4.56
CA ALA A 106 0.55 -14.02 -5.01
C ALA A 106 0.67 -14.17 -6.54
N TYR A 107 0.29 -15.33 -7.09
CA TYR A 107 0.45 -15.62 -8.52
C TYR A 107 -0.30 -14.63 -9.45
N ASP A 108 -1.30 -13.93 -8.92
CA ASP A 108 -2.10 -12.89 -9.60
C ASP A 108 -1.56 -11.47 -9.40
N CYS A 109 -0.52 -11.31 -8.58
CA CYS A 109 0.18 -10.05 -8.39
C CYS A 109 1.25 -9.87 -9.48
N ARG A 110 1.09 -8.82 -10.29
CA ARG A 110 2.11 -8.35 -11.24
C ARG A 110 2.79 -7.10 -10.68
N PRO A 111 3.86 -7.22 -9.87
CA PRO A 111 4.60 -6.07 -9.42
C PRO A 111 5.30 -5.41 -10.61
N HIS A 112 5.13 -4.10 -10.79
CA HIS A 112 5.84 -3.36 -11.81
C HIS A 112 7.23 -2.97 -11.31
N TRP A 113 8.27 -3.52 -11.93
CA TRP A 113 9.66 -3.29 -11.53
C TRP A 113 10.17 -1.94 -12.05
N PRO A 114 10.68 -1.04 -11.20
CA PRO A 114 11.36 0.16 -11.65
C PRO A 114 12.64 -0.24 -12.39
N GLY A 115 12.61 -0.21 -13.72
CA GLY A 115 13.72 -0.58 -14.61
C GLY A 115 13.38 -1.61 -15.68
N GLN A 116 12.25 -2.31 -15.58
CA GLN A 116 11.74 -3.06 -16.74
C GLN A 116 11.08 -2.07 -17.70
N ARG A 117 11.79 -1.71 -18.77
CA ARG A 117 11.15 -1.06 -19.91
C ARG A 117 10.07 -1.99 -20.44
N MET A 118 8.82 -1.55 -20.37
CA MET A 118 7.73 -2.15 -21.12
C MET A 118 8.16 -2.19 -22.60
N SER A 119 8.38 -3.41 -23.11
CA SER A 119 8.60 -3.66 -24.54
C SER A 119 7.32 -4.22 -25.13
#